data_AF-A0A925A0F4-F1
#
_entry.id   AF-A0A925A0F4-F1
#
_cell.length_a   1.000
_cell.length_b   1.000
_cell.length_c   1.000
_cell.angle_alpha   90.00
_cell.angle_beta   90.00
_cell.angle_gamma   90.00
#
_symmetry.space_group_name_H-M   'P 1'
#
loop_
_entity.id
_entity.type
_entity.pdbx_description
1 polymer ?
#
loop_
_entity_poly.entity_id
_entity_poly.type
_entity_poly.pdbx_seq_one_letter_code
_entity_poly.pdbx_strand_id
1 'polypeptide(L)' 'MRITYLINQYPKVSHTFIRREILALEKQGFAIQRLALRGWDEKLIDLDDIAEQQKTTYVLKDGAISLLL' A
#
# COMPACT_ATOMS: atom_id res chain seq x y z
N MET A 1 -5.36 0.58 -18.44
CA MET A 1 -5.29 1.81 -17.62
C MET A 1 -4.62 1.47 -16.29
N ARG A 2 -3.78 2.35 -15.73
CA ARG A 2 -3.06 2.12 -14.46
C ARG A 2 -3.49 3.16 -13.43
N ILE A 3 -3.80 2.72 -12.22
CA ILE A 3 -4.27 3.57 -11.11
C ILE A 3 -3.24 3.49 -9.98
N THR A 4 -2.87 4.64 -9.42
CA THR A 4 -1.91 4.71 -8.31
C THR A 4 -2.61 5.21 -7.06
N TYR A 5 -2.57 4.39 -6.01
CA TYR A 5 -3.00 4.77 -4.68
C TYR A 5 -1.83 5.38 -3.93
N LEU A 6 -1.86 6.69 -3.71
CA LEU A 6 -0.90 7.41 -2.88
C LEU A 6 -1.49 7.62 -1.48
N ILE A 7 -0.89 6.99 -0.48
CA ILE A 7 -1.39 6.96 0.90
C ILE A 7 -0.27 7.37 1.85
N ASN A 8 -0.57 8.11 2.91
CA ASN A 8 0.46 8.49 3.88
C ASN A 8 1.02 7.26 4.64
N GLN A 9 0.14 6.38 5.14
CA GLN A 9 0.51 5.15 5.86
C GLN A 9 -0.39 4.00 5.44
N TYR A 10 0.19 2.87 5.03
CA TYR A 10 -0.56 1.70 4.57
C TYR A 10 0.28 0.42 4.63
N PRO A 11 -0.30 -0.77 4.92
CA PRO A 11 -1.67 -1.02 5.36
C PRO A 11 -1.90 -0.72 6.86
N LYS A 12 -3.16 -0.54 7.26
CA LYS A 12 -3.62 -0.44 8.66
C LYS A 12 -4.92 -1.21 8.83
N VAL A 13 -5.21 -1.66 10.06
CA VAL A 13 -6.46 -2.39 10.38
C VAL A 13 -7.72 -1.58 10.02
N SER A 14 -7.67 -0.26 10.14
CA SER A 14 -8.76 0.64 9.74
C SER A 14 -8.87 0.89 8.23
N HIS A 15 -7.91 0.43 7.43
CA HIS A 15 -7.84 0.65 5.97
C HIS A 15 -8.40 -0.52 5.14
N THR A 16 -9.27 -1.34 5.74
CA THR A 16 -9.96 -2.44 5.06
C THR A 16 -10.74 -1.99 3.83
N PHE A 17 -11.34 -0.78 3.86
CA PHE A 17 -12.03 -0.21 2.70
C PHE A 17 -11.09 -0.03 1.50
N ILE A 18 -9.90 0.54 1.72
CA ILE A 18 -8.89 0.76 0.66
C ILE A 18 -8.45 -0.58 0.07
N ARG A 19 -8.16 -1.58 0.92
CA ARG A 19 -7.79 -2.94 0.49
C ARG A 19 -8.89 -3.56 -0.38
N ARG A 20 -10.14 -3.49 0.06
CA ARG A 20 -11.29 -4.07 -0.67
C ARG A 20 -11.52 -3.41 -2.02
N GLU A 21 -11.40 -2.09 -2.10
CA GLU A 21 -11.53 -1.34 -3.35
C GLU A 21 -10.43 -1.72 -4.34
N ILE A 22 -9.18 -1.73 -3.90
CA ILE A 22 -8.03 -2.14 -4.71
C ILE A 22 -8.23 -3.55 -5.27
N LEU A 23 -8.60 -4.51 -4.42
CA LEU A 23 -8.83 -5.89 -4.85
C LEU A 23 -9.99 -5.99 -5.87
N ALA A 24 -11.04 -5.18 -5.71
CA ALA A 24 -12.15 -5.14 -6.67
C ALA A 24 -11.70 -4.58 -8.03
N LEU A 25 -10.86 -3.55 -8.04
CA LEU A 25 -10.31 -2.98 -9.27
C LEU A 25 -9.31 -3.93 -9.94
N GLU A 26 -8.46 -4.62 -9.19
CA GLU A 26 -7.56 -5.65 -9.73
C GLU A 26 -8.34 -6.79 -10.39
N LYS A 27 -9.45 -7.23 -9.78
CA LYS A 27 -10.36 -8.23 -10.36
C LYS A 27 -11.02 -7.76 -11.66
N GLN A 28 -11.21 -6.46 -11.84
CA GLN A 28 -11.71 -5.88 -13.09
C GLN A 28 -10.60 -5.71 -14.15
N GLY A 29 -9.37 -6.10 -13.86
CA GLY A 29 -8.24 -6.04 -14.79
C GLY A 29 -7.47 -4.72 -14.78
N PHE A 30 -7.72 -3.84 -13.80
CA PHE A 30 -6.91 -2.62 -13.65
C PHE A 30 -5.55 -2.95 -13.05
N ALA A 31 -4.50 -2.33 -13.59
CA ALA A 31 -3.18 -2.37 -12.98
C ALA A 31 -3.13 -1.36 -11.83
N ILE A 32 -2.99 -1.85 -10.59
CA ILE A 32 -2.95 -1.00 -9.39
C ILE A 32 -1.53 -0.89 -8.85
N GLN A 33 -1.06 0.34 -8.66
CA GLN A 33 0.16 0.64 -7.93
C GLN A 33 -0.18 1.20 -6.55
N ARG A 34 0.49 0.69 -5.51
CA ARG A 34 0.28 1.09 -4.12
C ARG A 34 1.53 1.81 -3.63
N LEU A 35 1.40 3.09 -3.31
CA LEU A 35 2.49 3.93 -2.85
C LEU A 35 2.16 4.47 -1.45
N ALA A 36 2.88 4.01 -0.44
CA ALA A 36 2.78 4.52 0.92
C ALA A 36 3.97 5.42 1.24
N LEU A 37 3.74 6.60 1.80
CA LEU A 37 4.84 7.49 2.20
C LEU A 37 5.64 6.88 3.35
N ARG A 38 4.94 6.37 4.37
CA ARG A 38 5.53 5.78 5.57
C ARG A 38 5.07 4.34 5.75
N GLY A 39 5.90 3.57 6.44
CA GLY A 39 5.58 2.21 6.87
C GLY A 39 4.44 2.13 7.88
N TRP A 40 4.18 0.90 8.32
CA TRP A 40 3.20 0.58 9.35
C TRP A 40 3.75 0.93 10.74
N ASP A 41 2.87 1.43 11.61
CA ASP A 41 3.19 1.69 13.03
C ASP A 41 2.55 0.63 13.96
N GLU A 42 1.83 -0.33 13.38
CA GLU A 42 1.01 -1.31 14.10
C GLU A 42 1.35 -2.72 13.63
N LYS A 43 1.32 -3.68 14.56
CA LYS A 43 1.56 -5.10 14.24
C LYS A 43 0.42 -5.63 13.39
N LEU A 44 0.69 -5.91 12.11
CA LEU A 44 -0.25 -6.59 11.22
C LEU A 44 -0.35 -8.06 11.67
N ILE A 45 -1.53 -8.48 12.07
CA ILE A 45 -1.81 -9.86 12.54
C ILE A 45 -2.52 -10.66 11.43
N ASP A 46 -3.28 -9.98 10.57
CA ASP A 46 -4.04 -10.58 9.48
C ASP A 46 -3.12 -10.93 8.29
N LEU A 47 -3.26 -12.14 7.76
CA LEU A 47 -2.50 -12.61 6.60
C LEU A 47 -2.74 -11.77 5.35
N ASP A 48 -3.96 -11.25 5.16
CA ASP A 48 -4.28 -10.38 4.04
C ASP A 48 -3.54 -9.04 4.15
N ASP A 49 -3.41 -8.48 5.36
CA ASP A 49 -2.68 -7.23 5.57
C ASP A 49 -1.18 -7.42 5.36
N ILE A 50 -0.64 -8.58 5.74
CA ILE A 50 0.76 -8.95 5.46
C ILE A 50 1.00 -9.07 3.96
N ALA A 51 0.09 -9.74 3.23
CA ALA A 51 0.19 -9.85 1.78
C ALA A 51 0.09 -8.47 1.09
N GLU A 52 -0.76 -7.58 1.62
CA GLU A 52 -0.95 -6.24 1.09
C GLU A 52 0.25 -5.32 1.35
N GLN A 53 0.89 -5.47 2.51
CA GLN A 53 2.15 -4.81 2.85
C GLN A 53 3.26 -5.17 1.86
N GLN A 54 3.38 -6.44 1.48
CA GLN A 54 4.38 -6.90 0.51
C GLN A 54 4.18 -6.32 -0.89
N LYS A 55 2.94 -5.97 -1.26
CA LYS A 55 2.60 -5.34 -2.54
C LYS A 55 2.73 -3.82 -2.53
N THR A 56 2.98 -3.22 -1.37
CA THR A 56 3.03 -1.77 -1.20
C THR A 56 4.46 -1.25 -1.30
N THR A 57 4.66 -0.26 -2.17
CA THR A 57 5.95 0.45 -2.26
C THR A 57 5.99 1.56 -1.23
N TYR A 58 7.05 1.57 -0.43
CA TYR A 58 7.24 2.54 0.66
C TYR A 58 8.26 3.59 0.26
N VAL A 59 7.82 4.84 0.11
CA VAL A 59 8.66 5.93 -0.43
C VAL A 59 9.76 6.34 0.53
N LEU A 60 9.46 6.48 1.82
CA LEU A 60 10.42 6.94 2.82
C LEU A 60 11.02 5.81 3.65
N LYS A 61 10.93 4.55 3.19
CA LYS A 61 11.49 3.40 3.92
C LYS A 61 13.00 3.53 4.11
N ASP A 62 13.69 4.02 3.08
CA ASP A 62 15.13 4.22 3.07
C ASP A 62 15.54 5.68 3.43
N GLY A 63 14.60 6.45 3.96
CA GLY A 63 14.78 7.86 4.33
C GLY A 63 14.62 8.84 3.16
N ALA A 64 14.53 10.14 3.46
CA ALA A 64 14.28 11.18 2.45
C ALA A 64 15.41 11.31 1.40
N ILE A 65 16.61 10.79 1.71
CA ILE A 65 17.75 10.78 0.79
C ILE A 65 17.47 9.90 -0.43
N SER A 66 16.67 8.83 -0.30
CA SER A 66 16.32 7.96 -1.43
C SER A 66 15.49 8.67 -2.51
N LEU A 67 15.00 9.88 -2.24
CA LEU A 67 14.25 10.70 -3.21
C LEU A 67 15.16 11.52 -4.14
N LEU A 68 16.46 11.61 -3.83
CA LEU A 68 17.43 12.39 -4.60
C LEU A 68 18.21 11.55 -5.62
N LEU A 69 17.97 10.24 -5.67
CA LEU A 69 18.57 9.26 -6.58
C LEU A 69 17.56 8.86 -7.67
#